data_AF-A0A2G1ZRF5-F1
#
_entry.id   AF-A0A2G1ZRF5-F1
#
_cell.length_a   1.000
_cell.length_b   1.000
_cell.length_c   1.000
_cell.angle_alpha   90.00
_cell.angle_beta   90.00
_cell.angle_gamma   90.00
#
_symmetry.space_group_name_H-M   'P 1'
#
loop_
_entity.id
_entity.type
_entity.pdbx_description
1 polymer ?
#
loop_
_entity_poly.entity_id
_entity_poly.type
_entity_poly.pdbx_seq_one_letter_code
_entity_poly.pdbx_strand_id
1 'polypeptide(L)'
;MPLINYDKALQIAHEAGRIKYLPLNGWRFSWLAAVHDSLFLLTLIAWLISLIGIPHWIIWKRLTKAQRRRAKHQCPVCDYDLAGLTSSTCPECGNALSTSLITPK
;
A
#
# COMPACT_ATOMS: atom_id res chain seq x y z
N MET A 1 6.88 -22.86 -76.07
CA MET A 1 5.99 -22.74 -74.89
C MET A 1 6.64 -23.46 -73.74
N PRO A 2 7.14 -22.78 -72.69
CA PRO A 2 7.75 -23.43 -71.55
C PRO A 2 6.66 -24.00 -70.64
N LEU A 3 6.72 -25.32 -70.39
CA LEU A 3 5.92 -25.99 -69.38
C LEU A 3 6.42 -25.54 -68.00
N ILE A 4 5.65 -24.67 -67.35
CA ILE A 4 5.91 -24.24 -65.97
C ILE A 4 5.85 -25.48 -65.09
N ASN A 5 6.96 -25.77 -64.40
CA ASN A 5 7.12 -26.95 -63.57
C ASN A 5 6.30 -26.77 -62.27
N TYR A 6 5.10 -27.33 -62.27
CA TYR A 6 4.12 -27.21 -61.18
C TYR A 6 4.66 -27.69 -59.81
N ASP A 7 5.62 -28.62 -59.79
CA ASP A 7 6.22 -29.10 -58.53
C ASP A 7 7.01 -28.02 -57.78
N LYS A 8 7.68 -27.11 -58.51
CA LYS A 8 8.41 -26.00 -57.86
C LYS A 8 7.46 -24.94 -57.29
N ALA A 9 6.31 -24.71 -57.92
CA ALA A 9 5.30 -23.80 -57.39
C ALA A 9 4.69 -24.35 -56.08
N LEU A 10 4.54 -25.68 -55.97
CA LEU A 10 4.02 -26.33 -54.77
C LEU A 10 5.00 -26.25 -53.59
N GLN A 11 6.31 -26.38 -53.83
CA GLN A 11 7.34 -26.24 -52.79
C GLN A 11 7.41 -24.81 -52.22
N ILE A 12 7.30 -23.78 -53.06
CA ILE A 12 7.31 -22.37 -52.63
C ILE A 12 6.05 -22.06 -51.80
N ALA A 13 4.90 -22.61 -52.19
CA ALA A 13 3.67 -22.48 -51.39
C ALA A 13 3.76 -23.18 -50.03
N HIS A 14 4.50 -24.30 -49.94
CA HIS A 14 4.69 -25.03 -48.68
C HIS A 14 5.68 -24.35 -47.73
N GLU A 15 6.68 -23.64 -48.26
CA GLU A 15 7.54 -22.74 -47.45
C GLU A 15 6.80 -21.47 -47.00
N ALA A 16 5.93 -20.92 -47.85
CA ALA A 16 5.05 -19.80 -47.48
C ALA A 16 3.93 -20.20 -46.50
N GLY A 17 3.59 -21.49 -46.44
CA GLY A 17 2.57 -22.09 -45.55
C GLY A 17 2.95 -22.17 -44.06
N ARG A 18 4.08 -21.57 -43.65
CA ARG A 18 4.50 -21.49 -42.24
C ARG A 18 3.88 -20.32 -41.47
N ILE A 19 2.72 -19.81 -41.89
CA ILE A 19 1.87 -18.92 -41.09
C ILE A 19 0.60 -19.70 -40.73
N LYS A 20 0.77 -20.68 -39.84
CA LYS A 20 -0.34 -21.42 -39.24
C LYS A 20 -0.94 -20.57 -38.11
N TYR A 21 -2.18 -20.16 -38.33
CA TYR A 21 -3.16 -19.59 -37.39
C TYR A 21 -2.90 -18.15 -36.90
N LEU A 22 -3.39 -17.17 -37.67
CA LEU A 22 -3.90 -15.94 -37.08
C LEU A 22 -5.39 -16.14 -36.80
N PRO A 23 -5.79 -16.53 -35.58
CA PRO A 23 -7.21 -16.60 -35.24
C PRO A 23 -7.83 -15.21 -35.39
N LEU A 24 -8.64 -15.03 -36.44
CA LEU A 24 -9.45 -13.82 -36.68
C LEU A 24 -10.52 -13.56 -35.60
N ASN A 25 -10.58 -14.39 -34.55
CA ASN A 25 -11.36 -14.23 -33.32
C ASN A 25 -10.49 -13.79 -32.11
N GLY A 26 -9.20 -13.50 -32.29
CA GLY A 26 -8.28 -13.08 -31.23
C GLY A 26 -8.57 -11.70 -30.61
N TRP A 27 -9.31 -10.83 -31.30
CA TRP A 27 -9.63 -9.49 -30.77
C TRP A 27 -10.55 -9.55 -29.55
N ARG A 28 -11.53 -10.46 -29.50
CA ARG A 28 -12.42 -10.60 -28.32
C ARG A 28 -11.71 -11.25 -27.13
N PHE A 29 -10.73 -12.13 -27.39
CA PHE A 29 -9.90 -12.72 -26.34
C PHE A 29 -8.88 -11.73 -25.76
N SER A 30 -8.33 -10.84 -26.59
CA SER A 30 -7.33 -9.86 -26.14
C SER A 30 -7.89 -8.86 -25.13
N TRP A 31 -9.14 -8.39 -25.30
CA TRP A 31 -9.76 -7.47 -24.33
C TRP A 31 -10.03 -8.14 -22.98
N LEU A 32 -10.49 -9.38 -22.97
CA LEU A 32 -10.71 -10.13 -21.72
C LEU A 32 -9.39 -10.37 -20.97
N ALA A 33 -8.32 -10.73 -21.68
CA ALA A 33 -6.99 -10.85 -21.09
C ALA A 33 -6.50 -9.51 -20.52
N ALA A 34 -6.62 -8.42 -21.28
CA ALA A 34 -6.22 -7.09 -20.82
C ALA A 34 -6.99 -6.61 -19.58
N VAL A 35 -8.31 -6.86 -19.54
CA VAL A 35 -9.14 -6.53 -18.36
C VAL A 35 -8.74 -7.37 -17.17
N HIS A 36 -8.51 -8.68 -17.36
CA HIS A 36 -8.08 -9.58 -16.28
C HIS A 36 -6.73 -9.14 -15.71
N ASP A 37 -5.73 -8.87 -16.56
CA ASP A 37 -4.40 -8.42 -16.13
C ASP A 37 -4.47 -7.07 -15.40
N SER A 38 -5.31 -6.16 -15.87
CA SER A 38 -5.54 -4.86 -15.22
C SER A 38 -6.17 -5.01 -13.83
N LEU A 39 -7.21 -5.85 -13.70
CA LEU A 39 -7.85 -6.13 -12.42
C LEU A 39 -6.88 -6.80 -11.43
N PHE A 40 -6.05 -7.72 -11.93
CA PHE A 40 -5.03 -8.38 -11.13
C PHE A 40 -4.00 -7.38 -10.60
N LEU A 41 -3.50 -6.49 -11.47
CA LEU A 41 -2.55 -5.44 -11.08
C LEU A 41 -3.15 -4.47 -10.06
N LEU A 42 -4.39 -3.99 -10.26
CA LEU A 42 -5.05 -3.10 -9.31
C LEU A 42 -5.25 -3.75 -7.95
N THR A 43 -5.64 -5.03 -7.94
CA THR A 43 -5.81 -5.80 -6.70
C THR A 43 -4.47 -5.95 -5.97
N LEU A 44 -3.40 -6.25 -6.70
CA LEU A 44 -2.06 -6.40 -6.13
C LEU A 44 -1.53 -5.08 -5.56
N ILE A 45 -1.72 -3.96 -6.27
CA ILE A 45 -1.38 -2.62 -5.77
C ILE A 45 -2.17 -2.29 -4.51
N ALA A 46 -3.49 -2.50 -4.51
CA ALA A 46 -4.32 -2.25 -3.34
C ALA A 46 -3.89 -3.12 -2.13
N TRP A 47 -3.52 -4.37 -2.38
CA TRP A 47 -3.01 -5.27 -1.35
C TRP A 47 -1.68 -4.79 -0.76
N LEU A 48 -0.74 -4.35 -1.59
CA LEU A 48 0.54 -3.77 -1.13
C LEU A 48 0.33 -2.49 -0.32
N ILE A 49 -0.57 -1.59 -0.75
CA ILE A 49 -0.91 -0.38 0.01
C ILE A 49 -1.51 -0.75 1.37
N SER A 50 -2.38 -1.76 1.41
CA SER A 50 -3.01 -2.25 2.64
C SER A 50 -1.97 -2.79 3.64
N LEU A 51 -0.98 -3.54 3.16
CA LEU A 51 0.10 -4.09 3.99
C LEU A 51 0.93 -3.00 4.68
N ILE A 52 1.09 -1.83 4.07
CA ILE A 52 1.87 -0.72 4.64
C ILE A 52 0.96 0.22 5.46
N GLY A 53 -0.26 0.49 4.99
CA GLY A 53 -1.18 1.44 5.60
C GLY A 53 -1.71 0.99 6.96
N ILE A 54 -2.10 -0.28 7.08
CA ILE A 54 -2.67 -0.83 8.33
C ILE A 54 -1.69 -0.74 9.52
N PRO A 55 -0.44 -1.26 9.44
CA PRO A 55 0.47 -1.21 10.58
C PRO A 55 0.83 0.23 10.94
N HIS A 56 1.04 1.11 9.94
CA HIS A 56 1.34 2.51 10.19
C HIS A 56 0.21 3.22 10.95
N TRP A 57 -1.05 2.97 10.56
CA TRP A 57 -2.21 3.53 11.25
C TRP A 57 -2.35 3.03 12.68
N ILE A 58 -2.14 1.73 12.93
CA ILE A 58 -2.20 1.13 14.27
C ILE A 58 -1.10 1.71 15.17
N ILE A 59 0.14 1.80 14.67
CA ILE A 59 1.27 2.38 15.40
C ILE A 59 0.98 3.84 15.74
N TRP A 60 0.53 4.64 14.77
CA TRP A 60 0.21 6.04 14.99
C TRP A 60 -0.93 6.24 16.02
N LYS A 61 -2.00 5.43 15.95
CA LYS A 61 -3.07 5.42 16.95
C LYS A 61 -2.56 5.07 18.36
N ARG A 62 -1.63 4.12 18.48
CA ARG A 62 -1.04 3.74 19.77
C ARG A 62 -0.14 4.84 20.32
N LEU A 63 0.74 5.41 19.48
CA LEU A 63 1.65 6.48 19.86
C LEU A 63 0.89 7.73 20.27
N THR A 64 -0.13 8.15 19.53
CA THR A 64 -0.96 9.32 19.89
C THR A 64 -1.71 9.11 21.21
N LYS A 65 -2.23 7.91 21.48
CA LYS A 65 -2.87 7.60 22.77
C LYS A 65 -1.87 7.58 23.91
N ALA A 66 -0.67 7.04 23.69
CA ALA A 66 0.40 7.03 24.69
C ALA A 66 0.92 8.45 24.97
N GLN A 67 1.15 9.25 23.93
CA GLN A 67 1.52 10.67 24.04
C GLN A 67 0.46 11.47 24.79
N ARG A 68 -0.83 11.29 24.48
CA ARG A 68 -1.91 11.96 25.23
C ARG A 68 -1.95 11.56 26.70
N ARG A 69 -1.56 10.32 27.06
CA ARG A 69 -1.45 9.89 28.46
C ARG A 69 -0.24 10.52 29.15
N ARG A 70 0.90 10.55 28.47
CA ARG A 70 2.11 11.22 28.96
C ARG A 70 1.88 12.71 29.18
N ALA A 71 1.25 13.40 28.24
CA ALA A 71 0.89 14.82 28.38
C ALA A 71 -0.06 15.12 29.56
N LYS A 72 -0.81 14.14 30.07
CA LYS A 72 -1.66 14.33 31.27
C LYS A 72 -0.91 14.21 32.59
N HIS A 73 0.24 13.57 32.59
CA HIS A 73 1.06 13.37 33.78
C HIS A 73 2.44 14.02 33.63
N GLN A 74 2.64 14.89 32.65
CA GLN A 74 3.90 15.60 32.46
C GLN A 74 3.71 17.09 32.69
N CYS A 75 4.73 17.73 33.27
CA CYS A 75 4.76 19.18 33.39
C CYS A 75 4.83 19.80 31.98
N PRO A 76 3.95 20.75 31.62
CA PRO A 76 3.94 21.35 30.29
C PRO A 76 5.16 22.24 29.98
N VAL A 77 6.01 22.51 30.97
CA VAL A 77 7.18 23.39 30.86
C VAL A 77 8.48 22.61 30.73
N CYS A 78 8.67 21.56 31.53
CA CYS A 78 9.93 20.81 31.60
C CYS A 78 9.78 19.31 31.32
N ASP A 79 8.58 18.84 30.96
CA ASP A 79 8.27 17.42 30.71
C ASP A 79 8.51 16.46 31.89
N TYR A 80 8.75 16.99 33.10
CA TYR A 80 8.91 16.19 34.31
C TYR A 80 7.64 15.36 34.60
N ASP A 81 7.82 14.10 34.98
CA ASP A 81 6.72 13.19 35.33
C ASP A 81 6.09 13.59 36.67
N LEU A 82 4.85 14.04 36.62
CA LEU A 82 4.01 14.45 37.74
C LEU A 82 3.23 13.27 38.33
N ALA A 83 3.38 12.04 37.81
CA ALA A 83 2.68 10.88 38.32
C ALA A 83 2.99 10.66 39.82
N GLY A 84 1.96 10.74 40.66
CA GLY A 84 2.10 10.54 42.11
C GLY A 84 2.60 11.76 42.88
N LEU A 85 2.79 12.91 42.23
CA LEU A 85 3.15 14.15 42.91
C LEU A 85 1.91 14.76 43.59
N THR A 86 1.97 14.95 44.91
CA THR A 86 0.91 15.60 45.70
C THR A 86 1.05 17.12 45.74
N SER A 87 2.20 17.65 45.33
CA SER A 87 2.47 19.09 45.27
C SER A 87 1.76 19.72 44.07
N SER A 88 1.23 20.94 44.26
CA SER A 88 0.71 21.78 43.18
C SER A 88 1.79 22.51 42.39
N THR A 89 3.07 22.24 42.68
CA THR A 89 4.21 22.91 42.06
C THR A 89 5.23 21.88 41.59
N CYS A 90 5.73 22.03 40.36
CA CYS A 90 6.76 21.16 39.81
C CYS A 90 8.11 21.36 40.54
N PRO A 91 8.79 20.29 40.99
CA PRO A 91 10.04 20.41 41.75
C PRO A 91 11.24 20.87 40.90
N GLU A 92 11.21 20.61 39.60
CA GLU A 92 12.32 20.97 38.69
C GLU A 92 12.25 22.44 38.26
N CYS A 93 11.08 22.89 37.80
CA CYS A 93 10.92 24.22 37.18
C CYS A 93 10.18 25.24 38.06
N GLY A 94 9.60 24.81 39.19
CA GLY A 94 8.81 25.68 40.06
C GLY A 94 7.47 26.11 39.46
N ASN A 95 7.06 25.57 38.31
CA ASN A 95 5.80 25.97 37.68
C ASN A 95 4.58 25.45 38.46
N ALA A 96 3.57 26.30 38.61
CA ALA A 96 2.30 25.93 39.22
C ALA A 96 1.51 24.99 38.29
N LEU A 97 1.12 23.83 38.81
CA LEU A 97 0.35 22.81 38.11
C LEU A 97 -1.14 23.10 38.28
N SER A 98 -1.90 23.10 37.19
CA SER A 98 -3.34 23.27 37.24
C SER A 98 -4.00 22.05 37.90
N THR A 99 -4.96 22.28 38.80
CA THR A 99 -5.61 21.27 39.65
C THR A 99 -6.17 20.07 38.88
N SER A 100 -6.48 20.22 37.59
CA SER A 100 -6.89 19.11 36.72
C SER A 100 -5.84 18.01 36.54
N LEU A 101 -4.55 18.31 36.78
CA LEU A 101 -3.44 17.36 36.66
C LEU A 101 -3.20 16.54 37.94
N ILE A 102 -3.76 16.98 39.09
CA ILE A 102 -3.45 16.43 40.42
C ILE A 102 -4.51 15.43 40.90
N THR A 103 -5.66 15.32 40.20
CA THR A 103 -6.76 14.46 40.64
C THR A 103 -6.32 13.00 40.80
N PRO A 104 -6.31 12.43 42.02
CA PRO A 104 -6.13 11.01 42.22
C PRO A 104 -7.37 10.30 41.67
N LYS A 105 -7.18 9.33 40.76
CA LYS A 105 -8.24 8.45 40.31
C LYS A 105 -8.42 7.30 41.29
#